data_AF-A0A820MGG2-F1
#
_entry.id   AF-A0A820MGG2-F1
#
_cell.length_a   1.000
_cell.length_b   1.000
_cell.length_c   1.000
_cell.angle_alpha   90.00
_cell.angle_beta   90.00
_cell.angle_gamma   90.00
#
_symmetry.space_group_name_H-M   'P 1'
#
loop_
_entity.id
_entity.type
_entity.pdbx_description
1 polymer ?
#
loop_
_entity_poly.entity_id
_entity_poly.type
_entity_poly.pdbx_seq_one_letter_code
_entity_poly.pdbx_strand_id
1 'polypeptide(L)'
;MTIAQLKYSFPTLYSDDRKHFRRFLINWLNDHSFLVYSPYIEGGYCINCVLFRNVQGQKFKLFVDKPCHQYKHLKHFTTSWKIHNKSQQFHQNSTIAADNFIRTYKDPSLSILSLIDKNRIEKINLNKAILASIIKIIITCSHQNIPLRGHRDETIDDIRQRINVIDSHSGSNFIALLKQHVDAGDEILHEHIEHG
;
A
#
# COMPACT_ATOMS: atom_id res chain seq x y z
N MET A 1 -7.06 15.71 -1.56
CA MET A 1 -7.52 14.94 -2.73
C MET A 1 -8.97 15.29 -2.94
N THR A 2 -9.26 16.28 -3.79
CA THR A 2 -10.62 16.69 -4.14
C THR A 2 -11.23 15.58 -4.97
N ILE A 3 -12.12 14.80 -4.36
CA ILE A 3 -12.84 13.73 -5.05
C ILE A 3 -13.70 14.41 -6.10
N ALA A 4 -13.31 14.26 -7.38
CA ALA A 4 -14.13 14.61 -8.53
C ALA A 4 -15.54 14.08 -8.30
N GLN A 5 -16.55 14.93 -8.50
CA GLN A 5 -17.97 14.67 -8.24
C GLN A 5 -18.37 13.26 -8.68
N LEU A 6 -18.34 12.32 -7.74
CA LEU A 6 -18.89 10.99 -7.94
C LEU A 6 -20.39 11.19 -8.16
N LYS A 7 -20.82 10.98 -9.40
CA LYS A 7 -22.24 11.01 -9.83
C LYS A 7 -22.98 9.77 -9.31
N TYR A 8 -22.66 9.33 -8.09
CA TYR A 8 -23.26 8.18 -7.45
C TYR A 8 -24.56 8.59 -6.78
N SER A 9 -25.67 8.01 -7.22
CA SER A 9 -26.98 8.24 -6.60
C SER A 9 -27.17 7.26 -5.45
N PHE A 10 -27.10 7.74 -4.22
CA PHE A 10 -27.34 6.91 -3.05
C PHE A 10 -28.78 6.36 -3.03
N PRO A 11 -28.96 5.06 -2.72
CA PRO A 11 -30.26 4.44 -2.47
C PRO A 11 -31.10 5.25 -1.50
N THR A 12 -32.40 5.35 -1.80
CA THR A 12 -33.34 6.12 -1.01
C THR A 12 -34.12 5.19 -0.08
N LEU A 13 -34.05 5.45 1.22
CA LEU A 13 -34.86 4.78 2.22
C LEU A 13 -36.11 5.63 2.50
N TYR A 14 -37.26 4.97 2.53
CA TYR A 14 -38.51 5.59 2.96
C TYR A 14 -38.53 5.70 4.49
N SER A 15 -38.96 6.85 5.01
CA SER A 15 -39.41 6.96 6.39
C SER A 15 -40.65 6.09 6.62
N ASP A 16 -40.94 5.74 7.87
CA ASP A 16 -42.06 4.86 8.21
C ASP A 16 -43.42 5.44 7.79
N ASP A 17 -43.51 6.76 7.64
CA ASP A 17 -44.68 7.47 7.12
C ASP A 17 -44.79 7.48 5.57
N ARG A 18 -43.79 6.97 4.85
CA ARG A 18 -43.62 7.01 3.37
C ARG A 18 -43.74 8.40 2.73
N LYS A 19 -43.75 9.48 3.51
CA LYS A 19 -43.88 10.86 3.02
C LYS A 19 -42.53 11.53 2.78
N HIS A 20 -41.48 11.03 3.41
CA HIS A 20 -40.15 11.61 3.33
C HIS A 20 -39.13 10.61 2.78
N PHE A 21 -38.40 11.07 1.78
CA PHE A 21 -37.28 10.34 1.19
C PHE A 21 -35.99 10.74 1.90
N ARG A 22 -35.22 9.75 2.35
CA ARG A 22 -33.93 9.97 2.99
C ARG A 22 -32.87 9.13 2.28
N ARG A 23 -31.70 9.71 2.07
CA ARG A 23 -30.55 9.04 1.45
C ARG A 23 -29.29 9.36 2.22
N PHE A 24 -28.26 8.53 2.06
CA PHE A 24 -26.93 8.85 2.56
C PHE A 24 -26.45 10.18 1.95
N LEU A 25 -25.89 11.06 2.77
CA LEU A 25 -25.42 12.37 2.33
C LEU A 25 -23.93 12.29 2.00
N ILE A 26 -23.56 12.66 0.77
CA ILE A 26 -22.16 12.66 0.32
C ILE A 26 -21.26 13.52 1.21
N ASN A 27 -21.78 14.62 1.75
CA ASN A 27 -21.03 15.52 2.63
C ASN A 27 -20.49 14.81 3.87
N TRP A 28 -21.14 13.75 4.36
CA TRP A 28 -20.64 13.00 5.50
C TRP A 28 -19.29 12.32 5.21
N LEU A 29 -19.02 11.94 3.96
CA LEU A 29 -17.71 11.40 3.57
C LEU A 29 -16.61 12.46 3.64
N ASN A 30 -16.97 13.73 3.43
CA ASN A 30 -16.03 14.85 3.52
C ASN A 30 -15.81 15.26 4.98
N ASP A 31 -16.88 15.28 5.79
CA ASP A 31 -16.84 15.67 7.19
C ASP A 31 -16.11 14.65 8.07
N HIS A 32 -16.00 13.40 7.60
CA HIS A 32 -15.52 12.27 8.36
C HIS A 32 -14.56 11.39 7.54
N SER A 33 -13.26 11.61 7.72
CA SER A 33 -12.19 10.97 6.93
C SER A 33 -12.18 9.42 6.95
N PHE A 34 -12.75 8.82 8.00
CA PHE A 34 -12.83 7.37 8.18
C PHE A 34 -14.21 6.78 7.84
N LEU A 35 -15.19 7.60 7.44
CA LEU A 35 -16.49 7.13 6.97
C LEU A 35 -16.38 6.73 5.50
N VAL A 36 -16.83 5.51 5.19
CA VAL A 36 -16.95 5.01 3.82
C VAL A 36 -18.33 4.45 3.59
N TYR A 37 -18.80 4.51 2.34
CA TYR A 37 -20.08 3.92 1.94
C TYR A 37 -19.83 2.67 1.09
N SER A 38 -20.52 1.58 1.40
CA SER A 38 -20.52 0.37 0.57
C SER A 38 -21.75 0.38 -0.35
N PRO A 39 -21.59 0.50 -1.68
CA PRO A 39 -22.71 0.37 -2.63
C PRO A 39 -23.39 -1.00 -2.57
N TYR A 40 -22.61 -2.06 -2.35
CA TYR A 40 -23.12 -3.44 -2.34
C TYR A 40 -24.02 -3.74 -1.14
N ILE A 41 -23.67 -3.22 0.04
CA ILE A 41 -24.43 -3.40 1.29
C ILE A 41 -25.32 -2.19 1.58
N GLU A 42 -25.26 -1.18 0.71
CA GLU A 42 -26.02 0.08 0.78
C GLU A 42 -25.90 0.87 2.10
N GLY A 43 -24.73 0.85 2.74
CA GLY A 43 -24.57 1.58 3.99
C GLY A 43 -23.18 2.01 4.43
N GLY A 44 -23.15 2.81 5.49
CA GLY A 44 -21.96 3.49 6.00
C GLY A 44 -21.17 2.65 6.99
N TYR A 45 -19.85 2.64 6.83
CA TYR A 45 -18.89 1.94 7.68
C TYR A 45 -17.78 2.89 8.14
N CYS A 46 -17.14 2.54 9.25
CA CYS A 46 -15.89 3.16 9.68
C CYS A 46 -14.72 2.29 9.21
N ILE A 47 -13.97 2.75 8.21
CA ILE A 47 -12.91 1.95 7.57
C ILE A 47 -11.82 1.55 8.56
N ASN A 48 -11.43 2.47 9.45
CA ASN A 48 -10.42 2.21 10.49
C ASN A 48 -10.87 1.06 11.40
N CYS A 49 -12.11 1.12 11.88
CA CYS A 49 -12.69 0.10 12.77
C CYS A 49 -12.91 -1.24 12.08
N VAL A 50 -13.23 -1.24 10.79
CA VAL A 50 -13.40 -2.46 9.99
C VAL A 50 -12.06 -3.17 9.79
N LEU A 51 -11.01 -2.44 9.42
CA LEU A 51 -9.70 -3.01 9.08
C LEU A 51 -8.83 -3.30 10.30
N PHE A 52 -8.83 -2.41 11.29
CA PHE A 52 -7.92 -2.43 12.45
C PHE A 52 -8.66 -2.81 13.74
N ARG A 53 -9.62 -3.72 13.63
CA ARG A 53 -10.38 -4.23 14.78
C ARG A 53 -9.42 -4.89 15.77
N ASN A 54 -9.39 -4.38 17.01
CA ASN A 54 -8.77 -5.10 18.11
C ASN A 54 -9.76 -6.17 18.61
N VAL A 55 -9.35 -7.44 18.62
CA VAL A 55 -10.23 -8.62 18.83
C VAL A 55 -10.72 -8.76 20.29
N GLN A 56 -10.37 -7.83 21.16
CA GLN A 56 -10.64 -7.93 22.60
C GLN A 56 -12.09 -7.53 22.95
N GLY A 57 -13.01 -8.49 22.82
CA GLY A 57 -14.24 -8.62 23.63
C GLY A 57 -15.37 -7.59 23.43
N GLN A 58 -15.14 -6.47 22.75
CA GLN A 58 -16.16 -5.43 22.55
C GLN A 58 -17.02 -5.69 21.31
N LYS A 59 -18.31 -6.00 21.53
CA LYS A 59 -19.30 -6.26 20.47
C LYS A 59 -19.86 -4.95 19.89
N PHE A 60 -19.06 -4.19 19.15
CA PHE A 60 -19.58 -3.04 18.38
C PHE A 60 -19.98 -3.45 16.97
N LYS A 61 -21.29 -3.58 16.76
CA LYS A 61 -21.84 -4.04 15.48
C LYS A 61 -22.02 -2.89 14.48
N LEU A 62 -22.50 -1.72 14.91
CA LEU A 62 -22.86 -0.63 13.99
C LEU A 62 -21.61 0.11 13.46
N PHE A 63 -21.55 0.37 12.16
CA PHE A 63 -20.41 0.87 11.38
C PHE A 63 -19.23 -0.11 11.22
N VAL A 64 -19.31 -1.32 11.79
CA VAL A 64 -18.22 -2.31 11.72
C VAL A 64 -18.71 -3.66 11.19
N ASP A 65 -19.46 -4.44 11.98
CA ASP A 65 -20.08 -5.70 11.49
C ASP A 65 -21.28 -5.42 10.59
N LYS A 66 -22.01 -4.36 10.91
CA LYS A 66 -23.23 -3.94 10.25
C LYS A 66 -23.06 -2.50 9.77
N PRO A 67 -23.49 -2.22 8.53
CA PRO A 67 -23.51 -0.85 8.06
C PRO A 67 -24.50 -0.02 8.89
N CYS A 68 -24.25 1.28 8.99
CA CYS A 68 -25.25 2.21 9.49
C CYS A 68 -26.22 2.57 8.37
N HIS A 69 -27.50 2.23 8.53
CA HIS A 69 -28.60 2.63 7.64
C HIS A 69 -29.49 3.73 8.25
N GLN A 70 -29.09 4.33 9.37
CA GLN A 70 -29.94 5.25 10.15
C GLN A 70 -30.05 6.64 9.52
N TYR A 71 -30.26 6.69 8.20
CA TYR A 71 -30.46 7.89 7.39
C TYR A 71 -31.86 8.47 7.58
N LYS A 72 -32.79 7.72 8.18
CA LYS A 72 -34.19 8.12 8.43
C LYS A 72 -34.29 9.46 9.17
N HIS A 73 -33.35 9.76 10.07
CA HIS A 73 -33.19 11.09 10.64
C HIS A 73 -31.71 11.44 10.77
N LEU A 74 -31.32 12.62 10.26
CA LEU A 74 -29.96 13.18 10.39
C LEU A 74 -29.49 13.18 11.86
N LYS A 75 -30.40 13.47 12.79
CA LYS A 75 -30.13 13.41 14.24
C LYS A 75 -29.72 12.01 14.70
N HIS A 76 -30.31 10.94 14.17
CA HIS A 76 -29.93 9.57 14.52
C HIS A 76 -28.58 9.19 13.94
N PHE A 77 -28.31 9.49 12.66
CA PHE A 77 -26.99 9.26 12.08
C PHE A 77 -25.89 9.98 12.87
N THR A 78 -26.05 11.29 13.08
CA THR A 78 -25.08 12.09 13.84
C THR A 78 -24.95 11.65 15.30
N THR A 79 -26.02 11.16 15.93
CA THR A 79 -25.96 10.63 17.30
C THR A 79 -25.22 9.30 17.36
N SER A 80 -25.58 8.34 16.51
CA SER A 80 -24.90 7.04 16.41
C SER A 80 -23.44 7.20 16.03
N TRP A 81 -23.14 8.17 15.17
CA TRP A 81 -21.78 8.56 14.83
C TRP A 81 -21.02 9.14 16.03
N LYS A 82 -21.61 10.10 16.75
CA LYS A 82 -21.02 10.67 17.97
C LYS A 82 -20.79 9.58 19.03
N ILE A 83 -21.69 8.61 19.16
CA ILE A 83 -21.54 7.47 20.07
C ILE A 83 -20.38 6.59 19.61
N HIS A 84 -20.27 6.25 18.32
CA HIS A 84 -19.14 5.49 17.77
C HIS A 84 -17.80 6.21 17.99
N ASN A 85 -17.76 7.52 17.79
CA ASN A 85 -16.56 8.31 18.04
C ASN A 85 -16.25 8.43 19.55
N LYS A 86 -17.29 8.46 20.40
CA LYS A 86 -17.18 8.50 21.87
C LYS A 86 -16.98 7.13 22.53
N SER A 87 -17.17 6.00 21.84
CA SER A 87 -16.72 4.69 22.33
C SER A 87 -15.20 4.68 22.26
N GLN A 88 -14.58 5.39 23.21
CA GLN A 88 -13.27 6.01 23.10
C GLN A 88 -12.19 4.98 22.75
N GLN A 89 -12.15 3.83 23.40
CA GLN A 89 -10.97 2.98 23.29
C GLN A 89 -10.89 2.23 21.95
N PHE A 90 -12.00 1.68 21.45
CA PHE A 90 -11.97 0.88 20.23
C PHE A 90 -11.68 1.74 18.99
N HIS A 91 -12.47 2.78 18.77
CA HIS A 91 -12.29 3.65 17.60
C HIS A 91 -10.94 4.38 17.63
N GLN A 92 -10.50 4.85 18.81
CA GLN A 92 -9.18 5.48 18.94
C GLN A 92 -8.07 4.49 18.64
N ASN A 93 -8.11 3.27 19.21
CA ASN A 93 -7.09 2.25 18.94
C ASN A 93 -7.03 1.87 17.47
N SER A 94 -8.18 1.66 16.82
CA SER A 94 -8.24 1.37 15.39
C SER A 94 -7.75 2.53 14.53
N THR A 95 -8.00 3.77 14.95
CA THR A 95 -7.50 4.96 14.25
C THR A 95 -5.99 5.12 14.43
N ILE A 96 -5.46 4.93 15.63
CA ILE A 96 -4.01 4.91 15.90
C ILE A 96 -3.32 3.81 15.08
N ALA A 97 -3.92 2.62 15.02
CA ALA A 97 -3.40 1.51 14.22
C ALA A 97 -3.41 1.84 12.72
N ALA A 98 -4.48 2.46 12.21
CA ALA A 98 -4.57 2.91 10.83
C ALA A 98 -3.50 3.98 10.51
N ASP A 99 -3.33 4.96 11.40
CA ASP A 99 -2.33 6.02 11.24
C ASP A 99 -0.91 5.45 11.27
N ASN A 100 -0.61 4.54 12.20
CA ASN A 100 0.67 3.84 12.27
C ASN A 100 0.93 3.00 11.02
N PHE A 101 -0.09 2.31 10.51
CA PHE A 101 0.02 1.57 9.25
C PHE A 101 0.36 2.51 8.08
N ILE A 102 -0.35 3.63 7.92
CA ILE A 102 -0.08 4.59 6.85
C ILE A 102 1.33 5.20 6.99
N ARG A 103 1.75 5.54 8.22
CA ARG A 103 3.08 6.09 8.49
C ARG A 103 4.18 5.10 8.14
N THR A 104 4.08 3.86 8.63
CA THR A 104 5.08 2.82 8.37
C THR A 104 5.08 2.34 6.92
N TYR A 105 3.96 2.42 6.22
CA TYR A 105 3.90 2.14 4.79
C TYR A 105 4.63 3.21 3.96
N LYS A 106 4.41 4.50 4.29
CA LYS A 106 5.09 5.63 3.61
C LYS A 106 6.58 5.67 3.93
N ASP A 107 6.94 5.38 5.17
CA ASP A 107 8.31 5.33 5.65
C ASP A 107 8.55 4.06 6.48
N PRO A 108 9.10 3.00 5.85
CA PRO A 108 9.41 1.75 6.52
C PRO A 108 10.35 1.88 7.72
N SER A 109 11.17 2.94 7.79
CA SER A 109 12.10 3.17 8.91
C SER A 109 11.39 3.40 10.24
N LEU A 110 10.16 3.92 10.20
CA LEU A 110 9.34 4.19 11.38
C LEU A 110 8.68 2.93 11.95
N SER A 111 8.82 1.77 11.30
CA SER A 111 8.29 0.52 11.84
C SER A 111 9.06 0.09 13.09
N ILE A 112 8.37 -0.50 14.07
CA ILE A 112 8.98 -0.93 15.34
C ILE A 112 10.19 -1.84 15.10
N LEU A 113 10.07 -2.78 14.15
CA LEU A 113 11.17 -3.66 13.78
C LEU A 113 12.38 -2.89 13.25
N SER A 114 12.17 -1.82 12.49
CA SER A 114 13.23 -1.01 11.91
C SER A 114 13.86 -0.05 12.92
N LEU A 115 13.09 0.41 13.91
CA LEU A 115 13.61 1.19 15.04
C LEU A 115 14.50 0.36 15.97
N ILE A 116 14.17 -0.93 16.13
CA ILE A 116 14.94 -1.86 16.96
C ILE A 116 16.16 -2.38 16.19
N ASP A 117 16.01 -2.64 14.89
CA ASP A 117 17.04 -3.22 14.05
C ASP A 117 17.48 -2.24 12.96
N LYS A 118 18.46 -1.39 13.29
CA LYS A 118 19.07 -0.46 12.32
C LYS A 118 19.66 -1.19 11.11
N ASN A 119 20.22 -2.39 11.31
CA ASN A 119 20.77 -3.20 10.23
C ASN A 119 19.69 -3.61 9.22
N ARG A 120 18.43 -3.75 9.66
CA ARG A 120 17.30 -4.01 8.76
C ARG A 120 17.06 -2.86 7.80
N ILE A 121 17.09 -1.61 8.27
CA ILE A 121 16.92 -0.43 7.43
C ILE A 121 18.05 -0.34 6.41
N GLU A 122 19.29 -0.54 6.86
CA GLU A 122 20.48 -0.53 6.00
C GLU A 122 20.36 -1.57 4.89
N LYS A 123 19.97 -2.81 5.21
CA LYS A 123 19.72 -3.86 4.22
C LYS A 123 18.61 -3.51 3.24
N ILE A 124 17.50 -2.93 3.71
CA ILE A 124 16.41 -2.50 2.82
C ILE A 124 16.90 -1.42 1.84
N ASN A 125 17.66 -0.44 2.33
CA ASN A 125 18.18 0.63 1.51
C ASN A 125 19.22 0.12 0.51
N LEU A 126 20.12 -0.78 0.93
CA LEU A 126 21.08 -1.44 0.06
C LEU A 126 20.37 -2.23 -1.06
N ASN A 127 19.40 -3.06 -0.72
CA ASN A 127 18.62 -3.83 -1.69
C ASN A 127 17.88 -2.93 -2.68
N LYS A 128 17.33 -1.79 -2.22
CA LYS A 128 16.69 -0.80 -3.11
C LYS A 128 17.69 -0.16 -4.07
N ALA A 129 18.90 0.16 -3.60
CA ALA A 129 19.95 0.73 -4.45
C ALA A 129 20.41 -0.26 -5.52
N ILE A 130 20.64 -1.53 -5.15
CA ILE A 130 20.97 -2.61 -6.08
C ILE A 130 19.86 -2.79 -7.13
N LEU A 131 18.60 -2.90 -6.70
CA LEU A 131 17.46 -3.04 -7.60
C LEU A 131 17.33 -1.84 -8.55
N ALA A 132 17.59 -0.62 -8.08
CA ALA A 132 17.55 0.57 -8.93
C ALA A 132 18.60 0.49 -10.06
N SER A 133 19.80 -0.02 -9.78
CA SER A 133 20.83 -0.24 -10.81
C SER A 133 20.40 -1.31 -11.82
N ILE A 134 19.92 -2.46 -11.35
CA ILE A 134 19.42 -3.55 -12.21
C ILE A 134 18.25 -3.08 -13.11
N ILE A 135 17.31 -2.32 -12.54
CA ILE A 135 16.16 -1.79 -13.28
C ILE A 135 16.61 -0.82 -14.39
N LYS A 136 17.64 0.01 -14.15
CA LYS A 136 18.18 0.89 -15.19
C LYS A 136 18.70 0.09 -16.39
N ILE A 137 19.37 -1.04 -16.15
CA ILE A 137 19.84 -1.93 -17.21
C ILE A 137 18.65 -2.49 -18.00
N ILE A 138 17.60 -2.97 -17.31
CA ILE A 138 16.39 -3.50 -17.95
C ILE A 138 15.70 -2.42 -18.80
N ILE A 139 15.59 -1.19 -18.29
CA ILE A 139 15.02 -0.05 -19.02
C ILE A 139 15.84 0.25 -20.27
N THR A 140 17.17 0.30 -20.17
CA THR A 140 18.07 0.52 -21.31
C THR A 140 17.86 -0.54 -22.38
N CYS A 141 17.85 -1.82 -22.00
CA CYS A 141 17.56 -2.92 -22.92
C CYS A 141 16.20 -2.73 -23.62
N SER A 142 15.18 -2.38 -22.85
CA SER A 142 13.82 -2.18 -23.36
C SER A 142 13.75 -1.02 -24.37
N HIS A 143 14.35 0.13 -24.05
CA HIS A 143 14.35 1.31 -24.94
C HIS A 143 15.17 1.10 -26.22
N GLN A 144 16.27 0.35 -26.13
CA GLN A 144 17.15 0.08 -27.27
C GLN A 144 16.72 -1.16 -28.07
N ASN A 145 15.62 -1.82 -27.69
CA ASN A 145 15.19 -3.11 -28.24
C ASN A 145 16.29 -4.18 -28.19
N ILE A 146 17.12 -4.17 -27.14
CA ILE A 146 18.15 -5.17 -26.88
C ILE A 146 17.51 -6.28 -26.06
N PRO A 147 17.54 -7.55 -26.51
CA PRO A 147 17.01 -8.65 -25.72
C PRO A 147 17.85 -8.84 -24.47
N LEU A 148 17.22 -9.04 -23.30
CA LEU A 148 17.93 -9.27 -22.03
C LEU A 148 18.82 -10.52 -22.10
N ARG A 149 18.32 -11.57 -22.75
CA ARG A 149 19.05 -12.81 -22.98
C ARG A 149 19.94 -12.70 -24.21
N GLY A 150 21.10 -13.34 -24.15
CA GLY A 150 21.98 -13.54 -25.30
C GLY A 150 21.66 -14.83 -26.05
N HIS A 151 22.62 -15.29 -26.85
CA HIS A 151 22.47 -16.50 -27.67
C HIS A 151 22.49 -17.81 -26.88
N ARG A 152 23.05 -17.81 -25.65
CA ARG A 152 23.09 -18.98 -24.75
C ARG A 152 22.42 -18.65 -23.42
N ASP A 153 21.67 -19.60 -22.87
CA ASP A 153 21.18 -19.53 -21.49
C ASP A 153 22.35 -19.88 -20.56
N GLU A 154 22.92 -18.87 -19.89
CA GLU A 154 23.97 -19.04 -18.89
C GLU A 154 23.35 -19.25 -17.51
N THR A 155 23.91 -20.18 -16.73
CA THR A 155 23.52 -20.41 -15.34
C THR A 155 24.19 -19.38 -14.41
N ILE A 156 23.69 -19.24 -13.18
CA ILE A 156 24.31 -18.36 -12.16
C ILE A 156 25.77 -18.75 -11.88
N ASP A 157 26.09 -20.04 -11.97
CA ASP A 157 27.46 -20.52 -11.79
C ASP A 157 28.36 -20.12 -12.98
N ASP A 158 27.82 -20.12 -14.20
CA ASP A 158 28.51 -19.58 -15.39
C ASP A 158 28.78 -18.07 -15.23
N ILE A 159 27.82 -17.33 -14.66
CA ILE A 159 27.93 -15.88 -14.41
C ILE A 159 29.02 -15.59 -13.39
N ARG A 160 29.02 -16.28 -12.24
CA ARG A 160 30.03 -16.08 -11.18
C ARG A 160 31.44 -16.42 -11.65
N GLN A 161 31.60 -17.44 -12.49
CA GLN A 161 32.89 -17.78 -13.10
C GLN A 161 33.34 -16.78 -14.17
N ARG A 162 32.40 -16.17 -14.92
CA ARG A 162 32.70 -15.27 -16.05
C ARG A 162 32.80 -13.79 -15.69
N ILE A 163 32.20 -13.34 -14.59
CA ILE A 163 32.36 -11.94 -14.15
C ILE A 163 33.84 -11.63 -13.86
N ASN A 164 34.57 -12.61 -13.32
CA ASN A 164 36.01 -12.48 -13.02
C ASN A 164 36.93 -12.85 -14.20
N VAL A 165 36.42 -13.53 -15.23
CA VAL A 165 37.18 -13.90 -16.43
C VAL A 165 36.73 -13.03 -17.59
N ILE A 166 37.45 -11.91 -17.70
CA ILE A 166 37.31 -10.85 -18.68
C ILE A 166 37.63 -11.41 -20.08
N ASP A 167 36.66 -11.98 -20.80
CA ASP A 167 36.68 -12.06 -22.27
C ASP A 167 35.26 -12.27 -22.86
N SER A 168 34.70 -11.18 -23.36
CA SER A 168 33.28 -10.98 -23.66
C SER A 168 32.91 -11.31 -25.11
N HIS A 169 32.76 -12.59 -25.43
CA HIS A 169 32.18 -12.99 -26.73
C HIS A 169 31.05 -14.02 -26.64
N SER A 170 30.60 -14.42 -25.43
CA SER A 170 29.62 -15.52 -25.32
C SER A 170 28.54 -15.39 -24.23
N GLY A 171 28.38 -14.23 -23.60
CA GLY A 171 27.40 -14.02 -22.52
C GLY A 171 26.15 -13.24 -22.88
N SER A 172 25.14 -13.26 -22.00
CA SER A 172 23.88 -12.52 -22.19
C SER A 172 24.09 -11.00 -22.19
N ASN A 173 23.25 -10.26 -22.94
CA ASN A 173 23.32 -8.79 -22.99
C ASN A 173 23.11 -8.14 -21.61
N PHE A 174 22.31 -8.78 -20.76
CA PHE A 174 22.09 -8.32 -19.39
C PHE A 174 23.38 -8.38 -18.55
N ILE A 175 24.17 -9.45 -18.66
CA ILE A 175 25.45 -9.59 -17.93
C ILE A 175 26.49 -8.59 -18.46
N ALA A 176 26.54 -8.40 -19.78
CA ALA A 176 27.45 -7.42 -20.39
C ALA A 176 27.18 -6.01 -19.87
N LEU A 177 25.90 -5.64 -19.74
CA LEU A 177 25.51 -4.33 -19.21
C LEU A 177 25.71 -4.23 -17.69
N LEU A 178 25.47 -5.29 -16.92
CA LEU A 178 25.82 -5.32 -15.49
C LEU A 178 27.31 -5.00 -15.29
N LYS A 179 28.18 -5.63 -16.07
CA LYS A 179 29.61 -5.36 -16.05
C LYS A 179 29.93 -3.93 -16.47
N GLN A 180 29.35 -3.44 -17.55
CA GLN A 180 29.57 -2.06 -17.99
C GLN A 180 29.20 -1.04 -16.90
N HIS A 181 28.14 -1.28 -16.14
CA HIS A 181 27.75 -0.45 -15.01
C HIS A 181 28.78 -0.49 -13.88
N VAL A 182 29.30 -1.69 -13.56
CA VAL A 182 30.39 -1.87 -12.59
C VAL A 182 31.67 -1.17 -13.05
N ASP A 183 32.10 -1.36 -14.30
CA ASP A 183 33.28 -0.73 -14.89
C ASP A 183 33.13 0.81 -14.96
N ALA A 184 31.88 1.31 -15.04
CA ALA A 184 31.55 2.74 -14.98
C ALA A 184 31.51 3.30 -13.54
N GLY A 185 31.82 2.48 -12.53
CA GLY A 185 31.93 2.90 -11.13
C GLY A 185 30.70 2.65 -10.25
N ASP A 186 29.80 1.73 -10.62
CA ASP A 186 28.71 1.30 -9.72
C ASP A 186 29.21 0.35 -8.62
N GLU A 187 29.80 0.94 -7.58
CA GLU A 187 30.40 0.21 -6.44
C GLU A 187 29.38 -0.65 -5.68
N ILE A 188 28.12 -0.19 -5.58
CA ILE A 188 27.06 -0.93 -4.88
C ILE A 188 26.72 -2.22 -5.63
N LEU A 189 26.63 -2.13 -6.96
CA LEU A 189 26.40 -3.30 -7.79
C LEU A 189 27.62 -4.24 -7.79
N HIS A 190 28.83 -3.69 -7.80
CA HIS A 190 30.07 -4.47 -7.69
C HIS A 190 30.12 -5.28 -6.39
N GLU A 191 29.91 -4.64 -5.23
CA GLU A 191 29.92 -5.31 -3.93
C GLU A 191 28.86 -6.42 -3.86
N HIS A 192 27.66 -6.17 -4.39
CA HIS A 192 26.59 -7.17 -4.44
C HIS A 192 26.95 -8.38 -5.31
N ILE A 193 27.64 -8.17 -6.43
CA ILE A 193 28.03 -9.24 -7.33
C ILE A 193 29.13 -10.12 -6.72
N GLU A 194 30.10 -9.50 -6.02
CA GLU A 194 31.21 -10.24 -5.41
C GLU A 194 30.81 -10.97 -4.12
N HIS A 195 29.94 -10.38 -3.30
CA HIS A 195 29.68 -10.85 -1.93
C HIS A 195 28.22 -11.26 -1.65
N GLY A 196 27.30 -11.10 -2.62
CA GLY A 196 25.87 -11.43 -2.51
C GLY A 196 25.50 -12.88 -2.80
#